data_AF-A0A1T2KZD5-F1
#
_entry.id   AF-A0A1T2KZD5-F1
#
_cell.length_a   1.000
_cell.length_b   1.000
_cell.length_c   1.000
_cell.angle_alpha   90.00
_cell.angle_beta   90.00
_cell.angle_gamma   90.00
#
_symmetry.space_group_name_H-M   'P 1'
#
loop_
_entity.id
_entity.type
_entity.pdbx_description
1 polymer ?
#
loop_
_entity_poly.entity_id
_entity_poly.type
_entity_poly.pdbx_seq_one_letter_code
_entity_poly.pdbx_strand_id
1 'polypeptide(L)'
;MLGLGCPKHASAKIATPRGFVPKLRDQLRILWRTQRYTPHAFAAHPKLKAEQIERISQAMVRIGEDPEGRRLLSSLGFKNGLIQAKDAGWDDVRRLQLEKIQPLQ
;
A
#
# COMPACT_ATOMS: atom_id res chain seq x y z
N MET A 1 -12.88 4.28 10.19
CA MET A 1 -11.80 3.63 9.41
C MET A 1 -10.67 4.64 9.21
N LEU A 2 -9.65 4.62 10.07
CA LEU A 2 -8.39 5.34 9.78
C LEU A 2 -7.50 4.35 9.05
N GLY A 3 -7.30 4.56 7.75
CA GLY A 3 -6.26 3.85 7.02
C GLY A 3 -4.90 4.40 7.40
N LEU A 4 -3.83 3.72 7.04
CA LEU A 4 -2.53 4.33 6.80
C LEU A 4 -2.28 4.26 5.28
N GLY A 5 -1.93 5.34 4.60
CA GLY A 5 -1.74 5.32 3.14
C GLY A 5 -0.87 6.45 2.61
N CYS A 6 0.25 6.04 2.00
CA CYS A 6 1.34 6.78 1.32
C CYS A 6 0.91 8.08 0.58
N PRO A 7 1.76 9.14 0.55
CA PRO A 7 1.38 10.41 -0.07
C PRO A 7 1.07 10.26 -1.56
N LYS A 8 -0.04 10.89 -1.95
CA LYS A 8 -0.80 10.79 -3.21
C LYS A 8 -0.08 11.12 -4.52
N HIS A 9 1.24 11.33 -4.53
CA HIS A 9 2.02 11.54 -5.76
C HIS A 9 3.42 10.90 -5.74
N ALA A 10 3.66 9.86 -4.93
CA ALA A 10 4.92 9.10 -5.00
C ALA A 10 4.87 8.06 -6.13
N SER A 11 5.78 8.20 -7.10
CA SER A 11 5.85 7.38 -8.32
C SER A 11 6.19 5.91 -8.07
N ALA A 12 5.21 5.02 -7.92
CA ALA A 12 5.44 3.57 -7.90
C ALA A 12 5.65 3.01 -9.33
N LYS A 13 6.89 2.95 -9.83
CA LYS A 13 7.19 2.24 -11.08
C LYS A 13 7.05 0.74 -10.83
N ILE A 14 6.07 0.07 -11.44
CA ILE A 14 6.08 -1.40 -11.51
C ILE A 14 7.22 -1.76 -12.46
N ALA A 15 8.25 -2.39 -11.90
CA ALA A 15 9.41 -2.94 -12.60
C ALA A 15 9.33 -4.47 -12.55
N THR A 16 10.09 -5.15 -13.41
CA THR A 16 10.18 -6.61 -13.48
C THR A 16 10.20 -7.24 -12.08
N PRO A 17 9.33 -8.24 -11.80
CA PRO A 17 9.23 -8.82 -10.47
C PRO A 17 10.59 -9.32 -9.97
N ARG A 18 10.98 -8.86 -8.78
CA ARG A 18 12.29 -9.18 -8.18
C ARG A 18 12.44 -10.64 -7.73
N GLY A 19 11.47 -11.50 -8.01
CA GLY A 19 11.50 -12.94 -7.70
C GLY A 19 12.05 -13.82 -8.82
N PHE A 20 12.18 -13.33 -10.05
CA PHE A 20 12.71 -14.14 -11.16
C PHE A 20 14.24 -14.21 -11.15
N VAL A 21 14.79 -15.35 -11.56
CA VAL A 21 16.23 -15.54 -11.77
C VAL A 21 16.77 -14.48 -12.76
N PRO A 22 17.97 -13.91 -12.54
CA PRO A 22 18.49 -12.78 -13.32
C PRO A 22 18.46 -13.02 -14.84
N LYS A 23 18.87 -14.22 -15.27
CA LYS A 23 18.89 -14.64 -16.68
C LYS A 23 17.51 -14.61 -17.36
N LEU A 24 16.43 -14.81 -16.60
CA LEU A 24 15.06 -14.72 -17.11
C LEU A 24 14.58 -13.27 -17.16
N ARG A 25 15.05 -12.37 -16.28
CA ARG A 25 14.64 -10.96 -16.30
C ARG A 25 15.12 -10.24 -17.55
N ASP A 26 16.33 -10.55 -18.01
CA ASP A 26 16.91 -9.92 -19.20
C ASP A 26 16.17 -10.30 -20.49
N GLN A 27 15.39 -11.39 -20.44
CA GLN A 27 14.55 -11.87 -21.55
C GLN A 27 13.12 -11.30 -21.50
N LEU A 28 12.73 -10.59 -20.43
CA LEU A 28 11.39 -10.07 -20.26
C LEU A 28 11.32 -8.60 -20.67
N ARG A 29 10.37 -8.28 -21.56
CA ARG A 29 10.01 -6.89 -21.91
C ARG A 29 8.65 -6.54 -21.31
N ILE A 30 8.50 -5.28 -20.90
CA ILE A 30 7.23 -4.77 -20.37
C ILE A 30 6.27 -4.53 -21.54
N LEU A 31 5.17 -5.28 -21.60
CA LEU A 31 4.16 -5.14 -22.66
C LEU A 31 3.17 -4.02 -22.38
N TRP A 32 2.80 -3.85 -21.11
CA TRP A 32 1.82 -2.85 -20.70
C TRP A 32 2.08 -2.39 -19.27
N ARG A 33 1.75 -1.13 -18.98
CA ARG A 33 1.78 -0.55 -17.65
C ARG A 33 0.39 -0.05 -17.31
N THR A 34 -0.20 -0.57 -16.24
CA THR A 34 -1.51 -0.11 -15.76
C THR A 34 -1.41 1.24 -15.06
N GLN A 35 -2.54 1.94 -14.97
CA GLN A 35 -2.68 3.12 -14.14
C GLN A 35 -2.47 2.74 -12.66
N ARG A 36 -1.90 3.67 -11.88
CA ARG A 36 -1.71 3.47 -10.45
C ARG A 36 -3.03 3.62 -9.71
N TYR A 37 -3.23 2.77 -8.72
CA TYR A 37 -4.33 2.83 -7.77
C TYR A 37 -3.78 2.96 -6.36
N THR A 38 -4.66 3.32 -5.42
CA THR A 38 -4.36 3.42 -4.00
C THR A 38 -3.68 2.15 -3.48
N PRO A 39 -2.51 2.27 -2.82
CA PRO A 39 -1.76 1.12 -2.34
C PRO A 39 -2.43 0.46 -1.13
N HIS A 40 -1.91 -0.70 -0.74
CA HIS A 40 -2.35 -1.48 0.43
C HIS A 40 -2.45 -0.62 1.69
N ALA A 41 -3.61 -0.66 2.35
CA ALA A 41 -3.91 0.07 3.57
C ALA A 41 -4.19 -0.90 4.72
N PHE A 42 -3.94 -0.44 5.95
CA PHE A 42 -4.40 -1.12 7.16
C PHE A 42 -5.83 -0.70 7.47
N ALA A 43 -6.71 -1.66 7.69
CA ALA A 43 -8.10 -1.41 8.07
C ALA A 43 -8.31 -1.72 9.56
N ALA A 44 -9.07 -0.87 10.24
CA ALA A 44 -9.46 -1.07 11.64
C ALA A 44 -10.92 -1.53 11.71
N HIS A 45 -11.20 -2.53 12.54
CA HIS A 45 -12.57 -3.01 12.71
C HIS A 45 -13.49 -1.92 13.32
N PRO A 46 -14.73 -1.72 12.82
CA PRO A 46 -15.60 -0.61 13.24
C PRO A 46 -16.02 -0.65 14.72
N LYS A 47 -15.90 -1.81 15.39
CA LYS A 47 -16.19 -1.97 16.83
C LYS A 47 -15.12 -1.36 17.75
N LEU A 48 -13.96 -0.96 17.24
CA LEU A 48 -12.91 -0.34 18.04
C LEU A 48 -13.24 1.14 18.31
N LYS A 49 -12.92 1.62 19.52
CA LYS A 49 -13.11 3.04 19.85
C LYS A 49 -12.18 3.89 18.99
N ALA A 50 -12.66 5.04 18.52
CA ALA A 50 -11.89 5.93 17.65
C ALA A 50 -10.53 6.31 18.24
N GLU A 51 -10.47 6.56 19.56
CA GLU A 51 -9.25 6.86 20.29
C GLU A 51 -8.21 5.72 20.23
N GLN A 52 -8.65 4.46 20.29
CA GLN A 52 -7.74 3.32 20.17
C GLN A 52 -7.15 3.22 18.76
N ILE A 53 -7.99 3.43 17.75
CA ILE A 53 -7.56 3.43 16.35
C ILE A 53 -6.54 4.54 16.12
N GLU A 54 -6.78 5.74 16.66
CA GLU A 54 -5.87 6.87 16.54
C GLU A 54 -4.53 6.61 17.22
N ARG A 55 -4.52 6.10 18.46
CA ARG A 55 -3.28 5.75 19.17
C ARG A 55 -2.45 4.72 18.40
N ILE A 56 -3.09 3.68 17.85
CA ILE A 56 -2.41 2.66 17.06
C ILE A 56 -1.87 3.27 15.75
N SER A 57 -2.67 4.07 15.06
CA SER A 57 -2.25 4.73 13.81
C SER A 57 -1.04 5.63 14.03
N GLN A 58 -1.05 6.44 15.09
CA GLN A 58 0.09 7.29 15.47
C GLN A 58 1.34 6.46 15.80
N ALA A 59 1.19 5.37 16.56
CA ALA A 59 2.31 4.48 16.86
C ALA A 59 2.93 3.89 15.58
N MET A 60 2.11 3.47 14.62
CA MET A 60 2.58 2.94 13.34
C MET A 60 3.33 3.98 12.49
N VAL A 61 2.89 5.24 12.49
CA VAL A 61 3.61 6.33 11.82
C VAL A 61 4.97 6.57 12.47
N ARG A 62 5.04 6.59 13.81
CA ARG A 62 6.27 6.82 14.59
C ARG A 62 7.35 5.77 14.37
N ILE A 63 6.99 4.53 13.98
CA ILE A 63 7.99 3.50 13.59
C ILE A 63 8.85 4.00 12.42
N GLY A 64 8.29 4.83 11.52
CA GLY A 64 9.04 5.44 10.42
C GLY A 64 9.97 6.59 10.83
N GLU A 65 9.88 7.08 12.06
CA GLU A 65 10.72 8.17 12.58
C GLU A 65 11.99 7.62 13.26
N ASP A 66 11.86 6.46 13.90
CA ASP A 66 12.94 5.75 14.56
C ASP A 66 13.94 5.12 13.55
N PRO A 67 15.27 5.20 13.75
CA PRO A 67 16.26 4.59 12.86
C PRO A 67 16.13 3.06 12.73
N GLU A 68 15.83 2.35 13.82
CA GLU A 68 15.65 0.90 13.80
C GLU A 68 14.31 0.54 13.11
N GLY A 69 13.24 1.25 13.44
CA GLY A 69 11.95 1.13 12.76
C GLY A 69 12.04 1.39 11.24
N ARG A 70 12.82 2.38 10.80
CA ARG A 70 13.08 2.63 9.37
C ARG A 70 13.82 1.50 8.68
N ARG A 71 14.79 0.87 9.35
CA ARG A 71 15.50 -0.31 8.81
C ARG A 71 14.54 -1.48 8.60
N LEU A 72 13.68 -1.75 9.59
CA LEU A 72 12.65 -2.78 9.50
C LEU A 72 11.63 -2.49 8.39
N LEU A 73 11.13 -1.27 8.31
CA LEU A 73 10.19 -0.88 7.26
C LEU A 73 10.83 -0.98 5.87
N SER A 74 12.11 -0.63 5.74
CA SER A 74 12.85 -0.77 4.49
C SER A 74 13.02 -2.23 4.06
N SER A 75 13.27 -3.16 4.99
CA SER A 75 13.39 -4.59 4.67
C SER A 75 12.05 -5.19 4.21
N LEU A 76 10.94 -4.69 4.75
CA LEU A 76 9.57 -5.04 4.34
C LEU A 76 9.12 -4.33 3.04
N GLY A 77 9.92 -3.40 2.50
CA GLY A 77 9.60 -2.66 1.28
C GLY A 77 8.81 -1.36 1.49
N PHE A 78 8.53 -0.96 2.74
CA PHE A 78 7.92 0.31 3.11
C PHE A 78 8.96 1.44 3.21
N LYS A 79 9.60 1.75 2.08
CA LYS A 79 10.74 2.70 2.01
C LYS A 79 10.42 4.12 2.48
N ASN A 80 9.15 4.53 2.36
CA ASN A 80 8.70 5.88 2.68
C ASN A 80 7.95 5.94 4.02
N GLY A 81 8.04 4.87 4.82
CA GLY A 81 7.31 4.75 6.07
C GLY A 81 5.81 4.53 5.90
N LEU A 82 5.08 4.71 7.00
CA LEU A 82 3.62 4.63 7.08
C LEU A 82 3.10 6.04 7.33
N ILE A 83 2.01 6.42 6.65
CA ILE A 83 1.34 7.72 6.90
C ILE A 83 -0.13 7.46 7.12
N GLN A 84 -0.88 8.40 7.71
CA GLN A 84 -2.32 8.27 7.88
C GLN A 84 -3.07 8.38 6.53
N ALA A 85 -4.00 7.45 6.29
CA ALA A 85 -4.97 7.47 5.19
C ALA A 85 -6.37 7.81 5.68
N LYS A 86 -7.15 8.27 4.71
CA LYS A 86 -8.58 8.55 4.84
C LYS A 86 -9.35 7.55 3.98
N ASP A 87 -10.57 7.24 4.40
CA ASP A 87 -11.49 6.35 3.68
C ASP A 87 -11.72 6.79 2.21
N ALA A 88 -11.83 8.09 1.98
CA ALA A 88 -11.93 8.69 0.64
C ALA A 88 -10.73 8.38 -0.28
N GLY A 89 -9.58 7.97 0.28
CA GLY A 89 -8.44 7.54 -0.51
C GLY A 89 -8.78 6.37 -1.44
N TRP A 90 -9.71 5.50 -1.05
CA TRP A 90 -10.11 4.30 -1.79
C TRP A 90 -11.28 4.51 -2.77
N ASP A 91 -11.70 5.77 -2.99
CA ASP A 91 -12.73 6.09 -3.99
C ASP A 91 -12.33 5.65 -5.41
N ASP A 92 -11.03 5.65 -5.72
CA ASP A 92 -10.50 5.21 -7.01
C ASP A 92 -10.76 3.72 -7.26
N VAL A 93 -10.57 2.88 -6.24
CA VAL A 93 -10.87 1.45 -6.29
C VAL A 93 -12.39 1.22 -6.28
N ARG A 94 -13.16 1.96 -5.47
CA ARG A 94 -14.62 1.83 -5.42
C ARG A 94 -15.29 2.15 -6.77
N ARG A 95 -14.72 3.09 -7.53
CA ARG A 95 -15.18 3.39 -8.90
C ARG A 95 -14.98 2.26 -9.90
N LEU A 96 -14.15 1.26 -9.60
CA LEU A 96 -13.96 0.10 -10.47
C LEU A 96 -15.14 -0.86 -10.47
N GLN A 97 -16.10 -0.70 -9.54
CA GLN A 97 -17.33 -1.50 -9.45
C GLN A 97 -17.05 -3.01 -9.46
N LEU A 98 -16.06 -3.43 -8.68
CA LEU A 98 -15.58 -4.82 -8.65
C LEU A 98 -16.68 -5.80 -8.20
N GLU A 99 -17.68 -5.33 -7.47
CA GLU A 99 -18.88 -6.07 -7.08
C GLU A 99 -19.72 -6.57 -8.27
N LYS A 100 -19.52 -6.01 -9.45
CA LYS A 100 -20.24 -6.39 -10.69
C LYS A 100 -19.49 -7.40 -11.53
N ILE A 101 -18.28 -7.78 -11.14
CA ILE A 101 -17.46 -8.74 -11.87
C ILE A 101 -17.89 -10.14 -11.43
N GLN A 102 -18.47 -10.91 -12.35
CA GLN A 102 -18.74 -12.33 -12.11
C GLN A 102 -17.41 -13.06 -11.91
N PRO A 103 -17.30 -13.93 -10.89
CA PRO A 103 -16.11 -14.76 -10.73
C PRO A 103 -15.96 -15.64 -11.98
N LEU A 104 -14.77 -15.59 -12.59
CA LEU A 104 -14.41 -16.48 -13.70
C LEU A 104 -14.45 -17.91 -13.17
N GLN A 105 -15.35 -18.74 -13.72
CA GLN A 105 -15.41 -20.18 -13.44
C GLN A 105 -14.30 -20.94 -14.16
#